data_AF-A0A3Q9Y0A8-F1
#
_entry.id   AF-A0A3Q9Y0A8-F1
#
_cell.length_a   1.000
_cell.length_b   1.000
_cell.length_c   1.000
_cell.angle_alpha   90.00
_cell.angle_beta   90.00
_cell.angle_gamma   90.00
#
_symmetry.space_group_name_H-M   'P 1'
#
loop_
_entity.id
_entity.type
_entity.pdbx_description
1 polymer ?
#
loop_
_entity_poly.entity_id
_entity_poly.type
_entity_poly.pdbx_seq_one_letter_code
_entity_poly.pdbx_strand_id
1 'polypeptide(L)'
;EPVAGEENQYICYVAYPLDLFEEGSVTNMFTSIVGNVFGFKALRALRLEDLRIPVAYVKTFQGPPHGIQVERDKLNKYGRPLLGCTIKPKLGLSAKNYGRAVYECLRGGLDFTKDDENVNSQPFMRWRDRFLFCAEALYKAQAETGEIKGHYLNATAGTCEEMIKRAVFARELGVPIVMHDYLTGGFTANTSLAHYCRDNGLLLHIHRAMHAVIDRQKNHG
;
A
#
# COMPACT_ATOMS: atom_id res chain seq x y z
N GLU A 1 14.50 24.27 -18.94
CA GLU A 1 14.60 24.04 -20.40
C GLU A 1 13.21 23.93 -21.02
N PRO A 2 12.99 24.42 -22.24
CA PRO A 2 11.69 24.27 -22.92
C PRO A 2 11.41 22.79 -23.23
N VAL A 3 10.15 22.38 -23.14
CA VAL A 3 9.73 21.02 -23.52
C VAL A 3 9.54 20.97 -25.04
N ALA A 4 10.26 20.07 -25.71
CA ALA A 4 10.20 19.95 -27.16
C ALA A 4 8.78 19.60 -27.64
N GLY A 5 8.26 20.36 -28.61
CA GLY A 5 6.94 20.16 -29.18
C GLY A 5 5.77 20.75 -28.38
N GLU A 6 6.03 21.38 -27.23
CA GLU A 6 5.00 21.97 -26.37
C GLU A 6 5.22 23.49 -26.27
N GLU A 7 4.17 24.28 -26.55
CA GLU A 7 4.26 25.74 -26.43
C GLU A 7 4.12 26.17 -24.96
N ASN A 8 4.99 27.07 -24.51
CA ASN A 8 4.96 27.64 -23.16
C ASN A 8 5.01 26.61 -22.02
N GLN A 9 5.71 25.48 -22.24
CA GLN A 9 6.00 24.48 -21.22
C GLN A 9 7.51 24.36 -21.01
N TYR A 10 7.93 24.25 -19.75
CA TYR A 10 9.34 24.21 -19.36
C TYR A 10 9.57 23.19 -18.24
N ILE A 11 10.71 22.51 -18.27
CA ILE A 11 11.26 21.77 -17.13
C ILE A 11 12.13 22.72 -16.31
N CYS A 12 11.81 22.84 -15.02
CA CYS A 12 12.54 23.64 -14.06
C CYS A 12 13.22 22.71 -13.05
N TYR A 13 14.55 22.80 -12.95
CA TYR A 13 15.33 22.05 -11.98
C TYR A 13 15.57 22.91 -10.73
N VAL A 14 15.18 22.40 -9.56
CA VAL A 14 15.29 23.11 -8.28
C VAL A 14 16.11 22.26 -7.32
N ALA A 15 17.04 22.90 -6.60
CA ALA A 15 17.84 22.25 -5.57
C ALA A 15 17.42 22.77 -4.18
N TYR A 16 17.12 21.85 -3.28
CA TYR A 16 16.79 22.13 -1.88
C TYR A 16 17.95 21.64 -0.99
N PRO A 17 18.48 22.49 -0.08
CA PRO A 17 19.40 22.03 0.95
C PRO A 17 18.80 20.91 1.80
N LEU A 18 19.63 19.94 2.22
CA LEU A 18 19.19 18.78 2.99
C LEU A 18 18.51 19.18 4.31
N ASP A 19 19.03 20.20 4.97
CA ASP A 19 18.58 20.70 6.28
C ASP A 19 17.13 21.24 6.28
N LEU A 20 16.49 21.36 5.11
CA LEU A 20 15.09 21.75 5.00
C LEU A 20 14.11 20.61 5.28
N PHE A 21 14.58 19.37 5.38
CA PHE A 21 13.74 18.19 5.44
C PHE A 21 13.89 17.46 6.77
N GLU A 22 12.75 17.20 7.42
CA GLU A 22 12.67 16.32 8.57
C GLU A 22 13.08 14.89 8.19
N GLU A 23 13.98 14.30 8.96
CA GLU A 23 14.47 12.94 8.75
C GLU A 23 13.33 11.91 8.82
N GLY A 24 13.27 11.03 7.83
CA GLY A 24 12.30 9.92 7.81
C GLY A 24 10.85 10.32 7.51
N SER A 25 10.59 11.56 7.09
CA SER A 25 9.24 12.11 6.91
C SER A 25 8.93 12.45 5.44
N VAL A 26 8.29 11.51 4.73
CA VAL A 26 7.75 11.77 3.37
C VAL A 26 6.73 12.90 3.41
N THR A 27 5.94 12.96 4.50
CA THR A 27 4.96 14.02 4.75
C THR A 27 5.63 15.39 4.71
N ASN A 28 6.70 15.61 5.48
CA ASN A 28 7.41 16.88 5.50
C ASN A 28 8.05 17.21 4.14
N MET A 29 8.68 16.23 3.48
CA MET A 29 9.25 16.44 2.14
C MET A 29 8.20 16.93 1.14
N PHE A 30 7.01 16.33 1.12
CA PHE A 30 5.92 16.76 0.23
C PHE A 30 5.35 18.11 0.65
N THR A 31 5.19 18.37 1.95
CA THR A 31 4.77 19.71 2.43
C THR A 31 5.72 20.80 1.92
N SER A 32 7.03 20.57 1.95
CA SER A 32 8.04 21.52 1.52
C SER A 32 8.07 21.73 -0.01
N ILE A 33 7.93 20.66 -0.80
CA ILE A 33 8.12 20.72 -2.26
C ILE A 33 6.81 21.05 -2.98
N VAL A 34 5.70 20.40 -2.62
CA VAL A 34 4.42 20.49 -3.36
C VAL A 34 3.31 21.18 -2.58
N GLY A 35 3.59 21.68 -1.36
CA GLY A 35 2.56 22.22 -0.47
C GLY A 35 1.80 23.42 -1.02
N ASN A 36 2.51 24.43 -1.55
CA ASN A 36 1.89 25.71 -1.94
C ASN A 36 2.11 26.08 -3.42
N VAL A 37 3.20 25.62 -4.04
CA VAL A 37 3.67 26.14 -5.33
C VAL A 37 2.69 25.88 -6.50
N PHE A 38 1.87 24.83 -6.39
CA PHE A 38 0.86 24.47 -7.40
C PHE A 38 -0.32 25.45 -7.44
N GLY A 39 -0.53 26.25 -6.39
CA GLY A 39 -1.60 27.24 -6.30
C GLY A 39 -1.19 28.67 -6.69
N PHE A 40 0.04 28.87 -7.17
CA PHE A 40 0.53 30.20 -7.53
C PHE A 40 -0.22 30.76 -8.74
N LYS A 41 -0.86 31.94 -8.59
CA LYS A 41 -1.61 32.62 -9.65
C LYS A 41 -0.79 32.91 -10.92
N ALA A 42 0.53 32.98 -10.80
CA ALA A 42 1.45 33.22 -11.91
C ALA A 42 1.68 31.98 -12.79
N LEU A 43 1.30 30.78 -12.32
CA LEU A 43 1.47 29.53 -13.04
C LEU A 43 0.13 29.05 -13.58
N ARG A 44 0.08 28.68 -14.87
CA ARG A 44 -1.12 28.09 -15.49
C ARG A 44 -1.31 26.63 -15.07
N ALA A 45 -0.21 25.90 -14.96
CA ALA A 45 -0.14 24.52 -14.51
C ALA A 45 1.28 24.22 -14.02
N LEU A 46 1.43 23.22 -13.15
CA LEU A 46 2.70 22.74 -12.64
C LEU A 46 2.58 21.24 -12.46
N ARG A 47 3.64 20.50 -12.80
CA ARG A 47 3.75 19.07 -12.54
C ARG A 47 5.11 18.74 -11.93
N LEU A 48 5.14 17.97 -10.86
CA LEU A 48 6.38 17.43 -10.31
C LEU A 48 6.73 16.13 -11.05
N GLU A 49 7.68 16.19 -11.98
CA GLU A 49 8.03 15.02 -12.80
C GLU A 49 8.95 14.03 -12.09
N ASP A 50 9.92 14.50 -11.30
CA ASP A 50 10.90 13.63 -10.63
C ASP A 50 11.50 14.28 -9.38
N LEU A 51 12.03 13.44 -8.48
CA LEU A 51 12.77 13.83 -7.29
C LEU A 51 14.05 13.01 -7.16
N ARG A 52 15.20 13.68 -7.23
CA ARG A 52 16.48 13.07 -6.85
C ARG A 52 16.64 13.05 -5.32
N ILE A 53 16.38 11.90 -4.70
CA ILE A 53 16.55 11.71 -3.26
C ILE A 53 18.02 11.38 -2.92
N PRO A 54 18.75 12.25 -2.20
CA PRO A 54 20.16 12.01 -1.88
C PRO A 54 20.32 10.86 -0.87
N VAL A 55 21.42 10.11 -0.96
CA VAL A 55 21.70 8.95 -0.08
C VAL A 55 21.60 9.32 1.41
N ALA A 56 22.08 10.51 1.80
CA ALA A 56 21.99 10.99 3.17
C ALA A 56 20.55 11.05 3.68
N TYR A 57 19.60 11.50 2.85
CA TYR A 57 18.18 11.51 3.21
C TYR A 57 17.56 10.11 3.10
N VAL A 58 17.88 9.32 2.06
CA VAL A 58 17.39 7.93 1.94
C VAL A 58 17.69 7.11 3.20
N LYS A 59 18.87 7.30 3.79
CA LYS A 59 19.33 6.57 4.98
C LYS A 59 18.56 6.90 6.26
N THR A 60 17.75 7.95 6.28
CA THR A 60 16.89 8.27 7.43
C THR A 60 15.58 7.48 7.44
N PHE A 61 15.26 6.76 6.36
CA PHE A 61 14.03 5.98 6.24
C PHE A 61 14.30 4.50 6.47
N GLN A 62 13.34 3.82 7.12
CA GLN A 62 13.35 2.36 7.22
C GLN A 62 13.25 1.70 5.83
N GLY A 63 12.43 2.26 4.95
CA GLY A 63 12.06 1.64 3.66
C GLY A 63 11.08 0.47 3.82
N PRO A 64 11.01 -0.44 2.82
CA PRO A 64 10.08 -1.57 2.81
C PRO A 64 10.24 -2.48 4.03
N PRO A 65 9.16 -2.96 4.69
CA PRO A 65 9.29 -3.84 5.85
C PRO A 65 10.10 -5.11 5.60
N HIS A 66 10.19 -5.63 4.38
CA HIS A 66 10.97 -6.84 4.08
C HIS A 66 11.72 -6.71 2.76
N GLY A 67 11.03 -6.28 1.70
CA GLY A 67 11.61 -6.22 0.35
C GLY A 67 11.55 -7.56 -0.38
N ILE A 68 11.95 -7.54 -1.65
CA ILE A 68 11.67 -8.62 -2.62
C ILE A 68 12.30 -9.95 -2.18
N GLN A 69 13.58 -9.95 -1.82
CA GLN A 69 14.31 -11.17 -1.48
C GLN A 69 13.73 -11.82 -0.22
N VAL A 70 13.57 -11.04 0.85
CA VAL A 70 13.03 -11.53 2.12
C VAL A 70 11.59 -12.01 1.98
N GLU A 71 10.77 -11.36 1.15
CA GLU A 71 9.41 -11.83 0.84
C GLU A 71 9.44 -13.21 0.16
N ARG A 72 10.30 -13.39 -0.86
CA ARG A 72 10.43 -14.69 -1.53
C ARG A 72 10.91 -15.79 -0.60
N ASP A 73 11.87 -15.47 0.26
CA ASP A 73 12.44 -16.39 1.24
C ASP A 73 11.39 -16.82 2.27
N LYS A 74 10.64 -15.86 2.83
CA LYS A 74 9.55 -16.13 3.80
C LYS A 74 8.43 -16.98 3.21
N LEU A 75 8.12 -16.79 1.93
CA LEU A 75 7.02 -17.48 1.26
C LEU A 75 7.45 -18.78 0.57
N ASN A 76 8.76 -19.05 0.50
CA ASN A 76 9.36 -20.14 -0.26
C ASN A 76 8.90 -20.16 -1.73
N LYS A 77 8.94 -19.00 -2.42
CA LYS A 77 8.45 -18.84 -3.80
C LYS A 77 9.49 -18.21 -4.73
N TYR A 78 10.00 -19.01 -5.66
CA TYR A 78 11.09 -18.64 -6.57
C TYR A 78 10.80 -18.98 -8.03
N GLY A 79 11.59 -18.41 -8.95
CA GLY A 79 11.57 -18.77 -10.37
C GLY A 79 10.32 -18.32 -11.16
N ARG A 80 9.34 -17.69 -10.51
CA ARG A 80 8.14 -17.15 -11.17
C ARG A 80 7.59 -15.88 -10.51
N PRO A 81 6.74 -15.11 -11.23
CA PRO A 81 5.87 -14.11 -10.63
C PRO A 81 4.90 -14.73 -9.61
N LEU A 82 4.48 -13.91 -8.64
CA LEU A 82 3.42 -14.25 -7.70
C LEU A 82 2.06 -13.93 -8.32
N LEU A 83 1.07 -14.79 -8.12
CA LEU A 83 -0.28 -14.65 -8.67
C LEU A 83 -1.26 -14.25 -7.57
N GLY A 84 -2.02 -13.18 -7.81
CA GLY A 84 -2.98 -12.60 -6.87
C GLY A 84 -4.34 -12.33 -7.49
N CYS A 85 -5.41 -12.37 -6.69
CA CYS A 85 -6.77 -12.03 -7.13
C CYS A 85 -7.50 -11.13 -6.11
N THR A 86 -8.14 -10.06 -6.59
CA THR A 86 -9.06 -9.26 -5.77
C THR A 86 -10.42 -9.95 -5.74
N ILE A 87 -10.97 -10.20 -4.54
CA ILE A 87 -12.29 -10.82 -4.42
C ILE A 87 -13.37 -9.89 -4.97
N LYS A 88 -14.33 -10.47 -5.69
CA LYS A 88 -15.47 -9.77 -6.29
C LYS A 88 -16.80 -10.40 -5.85
N PRO A 89 -17.92 -9.64 -5.85
CA PRO A 89 -18.01 -8.20 -6.12
C PRO A 89 -17.24 -7.38 -5.09
N LYS A 90 -16.92 -6.13 -5.45
CA LYS A 90 -16.09 -5.22 -4.64
C LYS A 90 -16.64 -5.04 -3.22
N LEU A 91 -17.96 -4.86 -3.09
CA LEU A 91 -18.69 -4.76 -1.84
C LEU A 91 -19.95 -5.63 -1.90
N GLY A 92 -20.51 -5.95 -0.73
CA GLY A 92 -21.81 -6.62 -0.61
C GLY A 92 -21.76 -8.12 -0.25
N LEU A 93 -20.59 -8.76 -0.29
CA LEU A 93 -20.45 -10.11 0.27
C LEU A 93 -20.40 -10.07 1.80
N SER A 94 -21.06 -11.02 2.45
CA SER A 94 -20.87 -11.29 3.88
C SER A 94 -19.48 -11.87 4.14
N ALA A 95 -18.97 -11.72 5.37
CA ALA A 95 -17.64 -12.22 5.76
C ALA A 95 -17.44 -13.72 5.44
N LYS A 96 -18.45 -14.55 5.70
CA LYS A 96 -18.40 -15.99 5.41
C LYS A 96 -18.33 -16.29 3.92
N ASN A 97 -19.13 -15.61 3.10
CA ASN A 97 -19.09 -15.80 1.65
C ASN A 97 -17.79 -15.23 1.05
N TYR A 98 -17.23 -14.18 1.65
CA TYR A 98 -15.92 -13.65 1.30
C TYR A 98 -14.83 -14.69 1.54
N GLY A 99 -14.79 -15.30 2.74
CA GLY A 99 -13.86 -16.39 3.06
C GLY A 99 -14.02 -17.60 2.12
N ARG A 100 -15.26 -17.97 1.73
CA ARG A 100 -15.49 -19.02 0.72
C ARG A 100 -14.81 -18.68 -0.61
N ALA A 101 -15.00 -17.48 -1.13
CA ALA A 101 -14.37 -17.04 -2.38
C ALA A 101 -12.83 -17.03 -2.27
N VAL A 102 -12.30 -16.59 -1.13
CA VAL A 102 -10.85 -16.65 -0.83
C VAL A 102 -10.33 -18.07 -0.90
N TYR A 103 -10.99 -19.02 -0.24
CA TYR A 103 -10.61 -20.43 -0.24
C TYR A 103 -10.55 -21.00 -1.66
N GLU A 104 -11.63 -20.87 -2.44
CA GLU A 104 -11.71 -21.41 -3.80
C GLU A 104 -10.62 -20.85 -4.73
N CYS A 105 -10.32 -19.56 -4.61
CA CYS A 105 -9.26 -18.92 -5.38
C CYS A 105 -7.87 -19.47 -5.01
N LEU A 106 -7.58 -19.61 -3.71
CA LEU A 106 -6.26 -20.03 -3.23
C LEU A 106 -5.99 -21.51 -3.50
N ARG A 107 -6.98 -22.39 -3.29
CA ARG A 107 -6.85 -23.82 -3.61
C ARG A 107 -6.65 -24.07 -5.11
N GLY A 108 -7.13 -23.16 -5.95
CA GLY A 108 -6.97 -23.21 -7.40
C GLY A 108 -5.56 -22.89 -7.92
N GLY A 109 -4.60 -22.59 -7.04
CA GLY A 109 -3.19 -22.39 -7.41
C GLY A 109 -2.70 -20.94 -7.32
N LEU A 110 -3.54 -19.98 -6.89
CA LEU A 110 -3.07 -18.63 -6.61
C LEU A 110 -2.19 -18.61 -5.35
N ASP A 111 -1.23 -17.69 -5.31
CA ASP A 111 -0.42 -17.43 -4.11
C ASP A 111 -1.21 -16.57 -3.12
N PHE A 112 -1.96 -15.60 -3.68
CA PHE A 112 -2.65 -14.59 -2.92
C PHE A 112 -4.07 -14.34 -3.39
N THR A 113 -4.88 -13.91 -2.44
CA THR A 113 -6.08 -13.12 -2.70
C THR A 113 -5.98 -11.79 -1.96
N LYS A 114 -6.89 -10.85 -2.21
CA LYS A 114 -6.87 -9.56 -1.52
C LYS A 114 -8.24 -8.97 -1.28
N ASP A 115 -8.31 -8.22 -0.18
CA ASP A 115 -9.32 -7.19 0.01
C ASP A 115 -9.30 -6.21 -1.17
N ASP A 116 -10.46 -5.73 -1.57
CA ASP A 116 -10.56 -4.57 -2.47
C ASP A 116 -10.22 -3.30 -1.66
N GLU A 117 -9.71 -2.23 -2.28
CA GLU A 117 -9.21 -1.07 -1.52
C GLU A 117 -10.29 -0.38 -0.67
N ASN A 118 -11.54 -0.47 -1.10
CA ASN A 118 -12.66 0.08 -0.35
C ASN A 118 -13.32 -0.93 0.60
N VAL A 119 -12.79 -2.15 0.74
CA VAL A 119 -13.21 -3.10 1.77
C VAL A 119 -12.44 -2.78 3.04
N ASN A 120 -13.11 -2.15 4.01
CA ASN A 120 -12.53 -1.80 5.30
C ASN A 120 -13.35 -2.45 6.42
N SER A 121 -14.39 -1.77 6.91
CA SER A 121 -15.34 -2.32 7.90
C SER A 121 -16.74 -1.74 7.70
N GLN A 122 -17.49 -2.32 6.76
CA GLN A 122 -18.82 -1.85 6.38
C GLN A 122 -19.94 -2.58 7.13
N PRO A 123 -21.17 -2.04 7.15
CA PRO A 123 -22.31 -2.70 7.81
C PRO A 123 -22.56 -4.15 7.37
N PHE A 124 -22.36 -4.47 6.08
CA PHE A 124 -22.57 -5.82 5.54
C PHE A 124 -21.43 -6.80 5.87
N MET A 125 -20.24 -6.30 6.25
CA MET A 125 -19.06 -7.10 6.54
C MET A 125 -18.09 -6.32 7.43
N ARG A 126 -18.14 -6.59 8.74
CA ARG A 126 -17.18 -6.02 9.69
C ARG A 126 -15.81 -6.66 9.52
N TRP A 127 -14.76 -5.85 9.71
CA TRP A 127 -13.39 -6.26 9.43
C TRP A 127 -12.96 -7.50 10.23
N ARG A 128 -13.35 -7.59 11.51
CA ARG A 128 -12.91 -8.67 12.39
C ARG A 128 -13.49 -10.02 11.96
N ASP A 129 -14.76 -10.06 11.56
CA ASP A 129 -15.40 -11.26 11.03
C ASP A 129 -14.75 -11.69 9.71
N ARG A 130 -14.45 -10.72 8.83
CA ARG A 130 -13.75 -11.00 7.56
C ARG A 130 -12.37 -11.62 7.82
N PHE A 131 -11.60 -11.05 8.75
CA PHE A 131 -10.26 -11.53 9.10
C PHE A 131 -10.32 -12.99 9.58
N LEU A 132 -11.28 -13.33 10.43
CA LEU A 132 -11.50 -14.70 10.92
C LEU A 132 -11.77 -15.69 9.76
N PHE A 133 -12.76 -15.40 8.91
CA PHE A 133 -13.11 -16.32 7.81
C PHE A 133 -12.03 -16.38 6.71
N CYS A 134 -11.28 -15.30 6.48
CA CYS A 134 -10.17 -15.31 5.53
C CYS A 134 -8.97 -16.11 6.06
N ALA A 135 -8.68 -16.02 7.37
CA ALA A 135 -7.63 -16.84 7.99
C ALA A 135 -7.98 -18.33 7.92
N GLU A 136 -9.24 -18.71 8.23
CA GLU A 136 -9.72 -20.09 8.06
C GLU A 136 -9.54 -20.57 6.62
N ALA A 137 -9.96 -19.76 5.65
CA ALA A 137 -9.85 -20.08 4.22
C ALA A 137 -8.39 -20.24 3.75
N LEU A 138 -7.50 -19.34 4.20
CA LEU A 138 -6.07 -19.36 3.91
C LEU A 138 -5.45 -20.67 4.41
N TYR A 139 -5.64 -20.99 5.70
CA TYR A 139 -5.02 -22.18 6.28
C TYR A 139 -5.59 -23.48 5.71
N LYS A 140 -6.90 -23.50 5.39
CA LYS A 140 -7.52 -24.63 4.69
C LYS A 140 -6.89 -24.87 3.32
N ALA A 141 -6.73 -23.82 2.50
CA ALA A 141 -6.12 -23.92 1.18
C ALA A 141 -4.62 -24.27 1.25
N GLN A 142 -3.89 -23.72 2.23
CA GLN A 142 -2.48 -24.04 2.45
C GLN A 142 -2.29 -25.51 2.84
N ALA A 143 -3.13 -26.04 3.73
CA ALA A 143 -3.10 -27.46 4.11
C ALA A 143 -3.41 -28.39 2.93
N GLU A 144 -4.34 -28.00 2.04
CA GLU A 144 -4.70 -28.81 0.87
C GLU A 144 -3.62 -28.80 -0.22
N THR A 145 -3.01 -27.64 -0.47
CA THR A 145 -2.08 -27.47 -1.59
C THR A 145 -0.61 -27.72 -1.24
N GLY A 146 -0.25 -27.68 0.05
CA GLY A 146 1.13 -27.77 0.52
C GLY A 146 1.98 -26.52 0.24
N GLU A 147 1.39 -25.46 -0.33
CA GLU A 147 2.07 -24.19 -0.60
C GLU A 147 1.65 -23.10 0.38
N ILE A 148 2.58 -22.21 0.75
CA ILE A 148 2.24 -21.02 1.53
C ILE A 148 1.25 -20.15 0.76
N LYS A 149 0.16 -19.76 1.43
CA LYS A 149 -0.90 -18.89 0.89
C LYS A 149 -1.01 -17.60 1.70
N GLY A 150 -1.51 -16.54 1.07
CA GLY A 150 -1.79 -15.29 1.76
C GLY A 150 -3.10 -14.65 1.31
N HIS A 151 -3.64 -13.80 2.17
CA HIS A 151 -4.73 -12.89 1.81
C HIS A 151 -4.36 -11.50 2.31
N TYR A 152 -4.36 -10.50 1.43
CA TYR A 152 -4.01 -9.13 1.84
C TYR A 152 -5.18 -8.54 2.65
N LEU A 153 -5.12 -8.69 3.98
CA LEU A 153 -6.12 -8.17 4.89
C LEU A 153 -5.98 -6.65 5.03
N ASN A 154 -7.01 -5.89 4.65
CA ASN A 154 -6.94 -4.44 4.58
C ASN A 154 -7.03 -3.77 5.96
N ALA A 155 -5.91 -3.14 6.36
CA ALA A 155 -5.76 -2.40 7.60
C ALA A 155 -6.18 -0.93 7.48
N THR A 156 -6.44 -0.40 6.28
CA THR A 156 -6.89 0.99 6.07
C THR A 156 -8.10 1.32 6.94
N ALA A 157 -8.00 2.37 7.75
CA ALA A 157 -9.01 2.77 8.71
C ALA A 157 -9.13 4.29 8.83
N GLY A 158 -10.16 4.76 9.53
CA GLY A 158 -10.39 6.19 9.75
C GLY A 158 -9.48 6.84 10.80
N THR A 159 -8.81 6.05 11.64
CA THR A 159 -7.80 6.52 12.60
C THR A 159 -6.63 5.55 12.69
N CYS A 160 -5.48 6.03 13.18
CA CYS A 160 -4.28 5.21 13.37
C CYS A 160 -4.52 4.08 14.38
N GLU A 161 -5.29 4.31 15.44
CA GLU A 161 -5.60 3.32 16.47
C GLU A 161 -6.39 2.15 15.88
N GLU A 162 -7.38 2.44 15.04
CA GLU A 162 -8.14 1.39 14.34
C GLU A 162 -7.29 0.67 13.29
N MET A 163 -6.41 1.38 12.58
CA MET A 163 -5.48 0.75 11.63
C MET A 163 -4.54 -0.24 12.33
N ILE A 164 -3.92 0.18 13.44
CA ILE A 164 -3.03 -0.67 14.22
C ILE A 164 -3.80 -1.81 14.88
N LYS A 165 -5.01 -1.59 15.41
CA LYS A 165 -5.86 -2.65 15.97
C LYS A 165 -6.11 -3.78 14.96
N ARG A 166 -6.31 -3.44 13.68
CA ARG A 166 -6.47 -4.43 12.60
C ARG A 166 -5.18 -5.19 12.34
N ALA A 167 -4.05 -4.47 12.22
CA ALA A 167 -2.74 -5.09 12.01
C ALA A 167 -2.35 -6.04 13.15
N VAL A 168 -2.65 -5.66 14.41
CA VAL A 168 -2.47 -6.50 15.60
C VAL A 168 -3.28 -7.78 15.48
N PHE A 169 -4.56 -7.69 15.11
CA PHE A 169 -5.38 -8.89 14.97
C PHE A 169 -4.91 -9.79 13.81
N ALA A 170 -4.46 -9.22 12.69
CA ALA A 170 -3.85 -9.99 11.61
C ALA A 170 -2.59 -10.75 12.09
N ARG A 171 -1.75 -10.10 12.90
CA ARG A 171 -0.60 -10.74 13.55
C ARG A 171 -1.02 -11.87 14.49
N GLU A 172 -2.03 -11.65 15.34
CA GLU A 172 -2.57 -12.68 16.25
C GLU A 172 -3.09 -13.90 15.49
N LEU A 173 -3.67 -13.71 14.30
CA LEU A 173 -4.11 -14.79 13.41
C LEU A 173 -2.95 -15.51 12.70
N GLY A 174 -1.71 -15.00 12.78
CA GLY A 174 -0.53 -15.58 12.16
C GLY A 174 -0.47 -15.46 10.64
N VAL A 175 -1.29 -14.59 10.02
CA VAL A 175 -1.30 -14.43 8.57
C VAL A 175 -0.01 -13.75 8.07
N PRO A 176 0.45 -14.01 6.84
CA PRO A 176 1.76 -13.52 6.40
C PRO A 176 1.75 -12.06 5.92
N ILE A 177 0.58 -11.50 5.59
CA ILE A 177 0.48 -10.24 4.84
C ILE A 177 -0.79 -9.45 5.15
N VAL A 178 -0.63 -8.12 5.19
CA VAL A 178 -1.73 -7.14 5.26
C VAL A 178 -1.64 -6.16 4.09
N MET A 179 -2.65 -5.31 3.90
CA MET A 179 -2.58 -4.19 2.96
C MET A 179 -2.98 -2.84 3.54
N HIS A 180 -2.54 -1.78 2.87
CA HIS A 180 -2.88 -0.40 3.18
C HIS A 180 -2.98 0.47 1.93
N ASP A 181 -3.94 1.41 1.94
CA ASP A 181 -4.16 2.39 0.90
C ASP A 181 -3.39 3.68 1.24
N TYR A 182 -2.11 3.73 0.90
CA TYR A 182 -1.19 4.72 1.47
C TYR A 182 -1.53 6.19 1.17
N LEU A 183 -2.18 6.49 0.02
CA LEU A 183 -2.57 7.85 -0.32
C LEU A 183 -3.82 8.28 0.45
N THR A 184 -4.87 7.45 0.45
CA THR A 184 -6.12 7.77 1.12
C THR A 184 -6.03 7.62 2.65
N GLY A 185 -5.15 6.74 3.14
CA GLY A 185 -4.81 6.65 4.57
C GLY A 185 -3.74 7.66 5.01
N GLY A 186 -2.92 8.13 4.08
CA GLY A 186 -1.87 9.13 4.30
C GLY A 186 -0.50 8.55 4.66
N PHE A 187 0.55 9.28 4.27
CA PHE A 187 1.94 8.87 4.49
C PHE A 187 2.30 8.70 5.97
N THR A 188 1.79 9.55 6.87
CA THR A 188 2.04 9.44 8.31
C THR A 188 1.53 8.11 8.87
N ALA A 189 0.28 7.74 8.57
CA ALA A 189 -0.27 6.45 8.98
C ALA A 189 0.48 5.28 8.31
N ASN A 190 0.80 5.41 7.03
CA ASN A 190 1.52 4.38 6.29
C ASN A 190 2.92 4.09 6.86
N THR A 191 3.68 5.13 7.25
CA THR A 191 5.00 4.97 7.88
C THR A 191 4.88 4.24 9.22
N SER A 192 3.89 4.61 10.05
CA SER A 192 3.60 3.90 11.31
C SER A 192 3.27 2.43 11.08
N LEU A 193 2.44 2.12 10.09
CA LEU A 193 2.11 0.73 9.75
C LEU A 193 3.32 -0.03 9.18
N ALA A 194 4.18 0.62 8.40
CA ALA A 194 5.40 0.01 7.88
C ALA A 194 6.40 -0.34 8.98
N HIS A 195 6.55 0.51 10.00
CA HIS A 195 7.34 0.19 11.20
C HIS A 195 6.72 -0.98 11.96
N TYR A 196 5.40 -0.95 12.21
CA TYR A 196 4.71 -2.07 12.85
C TYR A 196 4.91 -3.40 12.11
N CYS A 197 4.80 -3.39 10.77
CA CYS A 197 4.98 -4.58 9.94
C CYS A 197 6.41 -5.13 9.98
N ARG A 198 7.42 -4.26 10.04
CA ARG A 198 8.83 -4.65 10.22
C ARG A 198 9.01 -5.37 11.56
N ASP A 199 8.53 -4.76 12.64
CA ASP A 199 8.73 -5.26 14.01
C ASP A 199 7.96 -6.56 14.29
N ASN A 200 6.87 -6.79 13.54
CA ASN A 200 5.98 -7.95 13.73
C ASN A 200 6.06 -8.98 12.60
N GLY A 201 6.97 -8.80 11.65
CA GLY A 201 7.23 -9.77 10.58
C GLY A 201 6.13 -9.90 9.51
N LEU A 202 5.18 -8.96 9.46
CA LEU A 202 4.10 -8.91 8.46
C LEU A 202 4.61 -8.33 7.14
N LEU A 203 4.29 -8.98 6.01
CA LEU A 203 4.40 -8.34 4.71
C LEU A 203 3.34 -7.24 4.57
N LEU A 204 3.66 -6.20 3.79
CA LEU A 204 2.78 -5.05 3.60
C LEU A 204 2.57 -4.78 2.11
N HIS A 205 1.39 -5.15 1.61
CA HIS A 205 0.95 -4.78 0.26
C HIS A 205 0.44 -3.33 0.27
N ILE A 206 0.96 -2.50 -0.63
CA ILE A 206 0.52 -1.11 -0.78
C ILE A 206 -0.39 -0.99 -2.00
N HIS A 207 -1.59 -0.48 -1.78
CA HIS A 207 -2.51 -0.13 -2.84
C HIS A 207 -2.55 1.39 -3.04
N ARG A 208 -2.60 1.82 -4.30
CA ARG A 208 -2.43 3.22 -4.71
C ARG A 208 -3.76 3.92 -4.99
N ALA A 209 -4.82 3.59 -4.24
CA ALA A 209 -6.12 4.25 -4.39
C ALA A 209 -5.94 5.78 -4.42
N MET A 210 -6.66 6.50 -5.29
CA MET A 210 -6.54 7.94 -5.54
C MET A 210 -5.33 8.41 -6.38
N HIS A 211 -4.36 7.57 -6.73
CA HIS A 211 -3.15 8.04 -7.46
C HIS A 211 -3.47 8.78 -8.77
N ALA A 212 -4.43 8.29 -9.56
CA ALA A 212 -4.83 8.88 -10.85
C ALA A 212 -5.52 10.24 -10.73
N VAL A 213 -5.91 10.66 -9.52
CA VAL A 213 -6.35 12.03 -9.26
C VAL A 213 -5.17 13.00 -9.37
N ILE A 214 -3.98 12.52 -9.05
CA ILE A 214 -2.73 13.30 -8.99
C ILE A 214 -1.94 13.08 -10.28
N ASP A 215 -1.71 11.84 -10.69
CA ASP A 215 -0.66 11.51 -11.67
C ASP A 215 -1.10 11.35 -13.13
N ARG A 216 -2.40 11.52 -13.44
CA ARG A 216 -2.94 11.17 -14.76
C ARG A 216 -2.65 12.20 -15.85
N GLN A 217 -2.74 13.48 -15.52
CA GLN A 217 -2.65 14.54 -16.52
C GLN A 217 -1.20 14.96 -16.69
N LYS A 218 -0.70 14.99 -17.93
CA LYS A 218 0.71 15.31 -18.21
C LYS A 218 1.07 16.76 -17.88
N ASN A 219 0.08 17.66 -17.89
CA ASN A 219 0.31 19.09 -17.68
C ASN A 219 0.25 19.51 -16.20
N HIS A 220 -0.41 18.74 -15.32
CA HIS A 220 -0.60 19.12 -13.93
C HIS A 220 -0.66 17.89 -13.03
N GLY A 221 0.06 17.91 -11.90
CA GLY A 221 0.04 16.81 -10.92
C GLY A 221 1.32 16.62 -10.11
#